data_AF-A0A182W9F1-F1
#
_entry.id   AF-A0A182W9F1-F1
#
_cell.length_a   1.000
_cell.length_b   1.000
_cell.length_c   1.000
_cell.angle_alpha   90.00
_cell.angle_beta   90.00
_cell.angle_gamma   90.00
#
_symmetry.space_group_name_H-M   'P 1'
#
loop_
_entity.id
_entity.type
_entity.pdbx_description
1 polymer ?
#
loop_
_entity_poly.entity_id
_entity_poly.type
_entity_poly.pdbx_seq_one_letter_code
_entity_poly.pdbx_strand_id
1 'polypeptide(L)'
;MKHIREHSTWRICCGVVSLMMVVQCYGQESEPCSTPNGTAGRCIKVRDCGYVLDLMRKDNFRFNDTEYLEQLQCGIRPDGLTLVCCPQVTNDPQCGPSSFVVRVMGGNDTEIGEYPWLALLRFQARNREIKSNCGGSLIAKRFVLTAAHCYTSAKKKLLSVHSVRLAEWNFNNHRSRKDCKQLKDYDIPICRKDYEVERFVLHPQYRVSHGVHLNDIALIELATDVEYNVFVAPICLPVDVPRLPPDDIVKEYTAAGWGSTEQSSGMSNHLMQLCLSEWELVLHRPVELH
;
A
#
# COMPACT_ATOMS: atom_id res chain seq x y z
N MET A 1 -7.55 -48.80 46.56
CA MET A 1 -6.51 -48.28 47.47
C MET A 1 -6.71 -46.78 47.61
N LYS A 2 -6.93 -46.34 48.86
CA LYS A 2 -6.74 -45.00 49.49
C LYS A 2 -6.98 -43.77 48.58
N HIS A 3 -8.11 -43.05 48.66
CA HIS A 3 -8.55 -42.13 49.73
C HIS A 3 -7.51 -41.04 50.06
N ILE A 4 -7.82 -39.78 49.72
CA ILE A 4 -7.80 -38.59 50.60
C ILE A 4 -8.93 -37.66 50.14
N ARG A 5 -9.85 -37.37 51.08
CA ARG A 5 -10.83 -36.27 51.08
C ARG A 5 -10.26 -35.18 51.99
N GLU A 6 -10.68 -33.92 51.76
CA GLU A 6 -11.17 -32.94 52.76
C GLU A 6 -11.37 -31.60 52.00
N HIS A 7 -12.59 -31.20 51.62
CA HIS A 7 -13.63 -30.49 52.40
C HIS A 7 -13.15 -29.22 53.13
N SER A 8 -13.63 -28.05 52.67
CA SER A 8 -14.20 -27.07 53.60
C SER A 8 -15.24 -26.20 52.89
N THR A 9 -16.49 -26.48 53.25
CA THR A 9 -17.70 -25.73 52.93
C THR A 9 -17.89 -24.61 53.96
N TRP A 10 -18.27 -23.42 53.51
CA TRP A 10 -19.04 -22.48 54.34
C TRP A 10 -20.20 -21.90 53.51
N ARG A 11 -21.43 -22.27 53.92
CA ARG A 11 -22.68 -21.52 53.73
C ARG A 11 -23.12 -21.15 55.17
N ILE A 12 -23.76 -20.02 55.51
CA ILE A 12 -25.11 -19.57 55.13
C ILE A 12 -25.34 -18.13 55.66
N CYS A 13 -25.99 -17.31 54.81
CA CYS A 13 -26.90 -16.15 54.99
C CYS A 13 -26.54 -14.93 55.86
N CYS A 14 -26.62 -13.74 55.25
CA CYS A 14 -27.73 -12.78 55.44
C CYS A 14 -27.57 -11.54 54.52
N GLY A 15 -28.68 -11.05 53.96
CA GLY A 15 -28.84 -9.61 53.68
C GLY A 15 -28.52 -9.07 52.28
N VAL A 16 -29.52 -9.08 51.39
CA VAL A 16 -30.02 -7.96 50.55
C VAL A 16 -29.05 -7.10 49.73
N VAL A 17 -29.51 -6.81 48.49
CA VAL A 17 -28.92 -6.02 47.41
C VAL A 17 -27.84 -6.75 46.60
N SER A 18 -28.27 -7.68 45.74
CA SER A 18 -27.52 -7.98 44.52
C SER A 18 -27.59 -6.74 43.64
N LEU A 19 -26.67 -5.79 43.87
CA LEU A 19 -26.39 -4.72 42.93
C LEU A 19 -25.87 -5.44 41.69
N MET A 20 -26.72 -5.65 40.69
CA MET A 20 -26.24 -5.91 39.34
C MET A 20 -25.45 -4.66 38.96
N MET A 21 -24.15 -4.66 39.25
CA MET A 21 -23.24 -3.81 38.52
C MET A 21 -23.41 -4.27 37.08
N VAL A 22 -24.25 -3.55 36.35
CA VAL A 22 -24.19 -3.52 34.90
C VAL A 22 -22.74 -3.20 34.64
N VAL A 23 -21.95 -4.20 34.23
CA VAL A 23 -20.61 -3.97 33.72
C VAL A 23 -20.85 -3.21 32.42
N GLN A 24 -20.98 -1.89 32.55
CA GLN A 24 -20.95 -0.99 31.42
C GLN A 24 -19.54 -1.18 30.86
N CYS A 25 -19.45 -1.84 29.71
CA CYS A 25 -18.25 -1.81 28.90
C CYS A 25 -18.06 -0.36 28.44
N TYR A 26 -17.43 0.46 29.28
CA TYR A 26 -16.87 1.73 28.85
C TYR A 26 -15.76 1.37 27.87
N GLY A 27 -15.97 1.64 26.58
CA GLY A 27 -14.91 1.47 25.59
C GLY A 27 -13.79 2.45 25.91
N GLN A 28 -12.58 1.94 26.09
CA GLN A 28 -11.43 2.77 26.41
C GLN A 28 -10.84 3.32 25.10
N GLU A 29 -10.52 4.60 25.11
CA GLU A 29 -9.92 5.26 23.95
C GLU A 29 -8.58 4.59 23.60
N SER A 30 -8.33 4.40 22.29
CA SER A 30 -7.17 3.70 21.73
C SER A 30 -7.13 2.17 21.91
N GLU A 31 -8.21 1.53 22.37
CA GLU A 31 -8.26 0.06 22.38
C GLU A 31 -8.22 -0.53 20.95
N PRO A 32 -7.55 -1.68 20.74
CA PRO A 32 -7.61 -2.40 19.47
C PRO A 32 -9.05 -2.84 19.17
N CYS A 33 -9.46 -2.71 17.92
CA CYS A 33 -10.78 -3.14 17.46
C CYS A 33 -10.67 -3.74 16.04
N SER A 34 -11.75 -4.36 15.57
CA SER A 34 -11.88 -4.80 14.18
C SER A 34 -13.12 -4.18 13.57
N THR A 35 -13.00 -3.63 12.35
CA THR A 35 -14.17 -3.15 11.61
C THR A 35 -15.07 -4.31 11.20
N PRO A 36 -16.33 -4.05 10.78
CA PRO A 36 -17.23 -5.12 10.32
C PRO A 36 -16.67 -5.94 9.15
N ASN A 37 -15.76 -5.36 8.38
CA ASN A 37 -15.05 -6.04 7.28
C ASN A 37 -13.77 -6.76 7.74
N GLY A 38 -13.53 -6.89 9.05
CA GLY A 38 -12.36 -7.56 9.63
C GLY A 38 -11.06 -6.77 9.56
N THR A 39 -11.11 -5.46 9.27
CA THR A 39 -9.90 -4.62 9.24
C THR A 39 -9.50 -4.22 10.66
N ALA A 40 -8.25 -4.45 11.03
CA ALA A 40 -7.73 -4.00 12.32
C ALA A 40 -7.77 -2.47 12.45
N GLY A 41 -8.11 -1.98 13.63
CA GLY A 41 -8.28 -0.57 13.90
C GLY A 41 -8.09 -0.20 15.37
N ARG A 42 -8.35 1.07 15.67
CA ARG A 42 -8.31 1.63 17.02
C ARG A 42 -9.63 2.33 17.34
N CYS A 43 -10.10 2.14 18.56
CA CYS A 43 -11.31 2.77 19.07
C CYS A 43 -11.03 4.24 19.41
N ILE A 44 -11.43 5.16 18.53
CA ILE A 44 -11.14 6.61 18.67
C ILE A 44 -12.40 7.45 18.45
N LYS A 45 -12.31 8.76 18.69
CA LYS A 45 -13.44 9.67 18.49
C LYS A 45 -13.77 9.76 17.01
N VAL A 46 -15.06 9.93 16.69
CA VAL A 46 -15.54 10.10 15.30
C VAL A 46 -14.79 11.24 14.58
N ARG A 47 -14.52 12.34 15.28
CA ARG A 47 -13.81 13.51 14.72
C ARG A 47 -12.33 13.24 14.40
N ASP A 48 -11.74 12.25 15.05
CA ASP A 48 -10.33 11.89 14.89
C ASP A 48 -10.15 10.77 13.85
N CYS A 49 -11.25 10.20 13.33
CA CYS A 49 -11.22 9.12 12.34
C CYS A 49 -11.49 9.61 10.92
N GLY A 50 -10.43 9.88 10.15
CA GLY A 50 -10.53 10.30 8.75
C GLY A 50 -11.38 9.36 7.88
N TYR A 51 -11.26 8.04 8.09
CA TYR A 51 -12.05 7.03 7.38
C TYR A 51 -13.56 7.22 7.57
N VAL A 52 -14.01 7.47 8.80
CA VAL A 52 -15.44 7.70 9.09
C VAL A 52 -15.88 9.06 8.54
N LEU A 53 -15.04 10.09 8.66
CA LEU A 53 -15.34 11.40 8.08
C LEU A 53 -15.48 11.33 6.55
N ASP A 54 -14.69 10.51 5.87
CA ASP A 54 -14.79 10.29 4.42
C ASP A 54 -16.06 9.53 4.04
N LEU A 55 -16.44 8.51 4.82
CA LEU A 55 -17.72 7.81 4.64
C LEU A 55 -18.92 8.75 4.79
N MET A 56 -18.90 9.62 5.80
CA MET A 56 -19.96 10.60 6.07
C MET A 56 -20.04 11.69 4.99
N ARG A 57 -18.95 11.96 4.26
CA ARG A 57 -18.90 12.95 3.17
C ARG A 57 -19.25 12.38 1.79
N LYS A 58 -19.64 11.11 1.69
CA LYS A 58 -20.08 10.52 0.41
C LYS A 58 -21.29 11.25 -0.15
N ASP A 59 -21.23 11.61 -1.43
CA ASP A 59 -22.35 12.27 -2.15
C ASP A 59 -23.61 11.40 -2.25
N ASN A 60 -23.45 10.06 -2.23
CA ASN A 60 -24.55 9.10 -2.35
C ASN A 60 -24.60 8.19 -1.12
N PHE A 61 -24.91 8.78 0.03
CA PHE A 61 -25.02 8.08 1.31
C PHE A 61 -26.28 7.23 1.36
N ARG A 62 -26.12 5.91 1.55
CA ARG A 62 -27.21 4.92 1.49
C ARG A 62 -27.50 4.30 2.86
N PHE A 63 -28.63 3.59 2.97
CA PHE A 63 -29.03 2.89 4.20
C PHE A 63 -27.96 1.92 4.71
N ASN A 64 -27.30 1.19 3.81
CA ASN A 64 -26.20 0.30 4.17
C ASN A 64 -24.95 1.05 4.68
N ASP A 65 -24.73 2.30 4.29
CA ASP A 65 -23.68 3.13 4.87
C ASP A 65 -24.04 3.51 6.31
N THR A 66 -25.31 3.83 6.60
CA THR A 66 -25.79 4.06 7.97
C THR A 66 -25.57 2.83 8.85
N GLU A 67 -26.03 1.67 8.39
CA GLU A 67 -25.86 0.40 9.11
C GLU A 67 -24.38 0.08 9.36
N TYR A 68 -23.53 0.31 8.35
CA TYR A 68 -22.09 0.11 8.50
C TYR A 68 -21.47 1.08 9.51
N LEU A 69 -21.86 2.37 9.51
CA LEU A 69 -21.38 3.34 10.49
C LEU A 69 -21.81 2.99 11.92
N GLU A 70 -23.03 2.48 12.11
CA GLU A 70 -23.50 2.00 13.42
C GLU A 70 -22.68 0.80 13.90
N GLN A 71 -22.38 -0.14 13.00
CA GLN A 71 -21.54 -1.30 13.32
C GLN A 71 -20.07 -0.95 13.60
N LEU A 72 -19.60 0.25 13.23
CA LEU A 72 -18.27 0.72 13.62
C LEU A 72 -18.19 1.17 15.07
N GLN A 73 -19.31 1.34 15.77
CA GLN A 73 -19.29 1.75 17.17
C GLN A 73 -18.54 0.72 18.04
N CYS A 74 -17.45 1.15 18.67
CA CYS A 74 -16.62 0.31 19.55
C CYS A 74 -16.79 0.64 21.02
N GLY A 75 -17.48 1.72 21.37
CA GLY A 75 -17.75 2.09 22.76
C GLY A 75 -18.38 3.46 22.93
N ILE A 76 -18.63 3.82 24.19
CA ILE A 76 -19.12 5.14 24.60
C ILE A 76 -18.24 5.62 25.76
N ARG A 77 -17.72 6.84 25.66
CA ARG A 77 -16.93 7.48 26.72
C ARG A 77 -17.83 7.86 27.91
N PRO A 78 -17.26 8.07 29.11
CA PRO A 78 -18.03 8.51 30.29
C PRO A 78 -18.80 9.82 30.11
N ASP A 79 -18.37 10.69 29.18
CA ASP A 79 -19.04 11.94 28.82
C ASP A 79 -20.18 11.76 27.80
N GLY A 80 -20.51 10.51 27.44
CA GLY A 80 -21.57 10.17 26.49
C GLY A 80 -21.15 10.22 25.02
N LEU A 81 -19.88 10.52 24.71
CA LEU A 81 -19.40 10.57 23.33
C LEU A 81 -19.12 9.18 22.77
N THR A 82 -19.67 8.89 21.59
CA THR A 82 -19.46 7.64 20.85
C THR A 82 -18.03 7.52 20.33
N LEU A 83 -17.45 6.34 20.49
CA LEU A 83 -16.20 5.92 19.87
C LEU A 83 -16.48 4.99 18.69
N VAL A 84 -15.65 5.09 17.66
CA VAL A 84 -15.74 4.27 16.45
C VAL A 84 -14.42 3.56 16.18
N CYS A 85 -14.51 2.36 15.65
CA CYS A 85 -13.36 1.58 15.23
C CYS A 85 -12.79 2.18 13.95
N CYS A 86 -11.71 2.93 14.06
CA CYS A 86 -11.05 3.52 12.92
C CYS A 86 -9.97 2.58 12.37
N PRO A 87 -10.02 2.17 11.09
CA PRO A 87 -8.94 1.41 10.47
C PRO A 87 -7.58 2.07 10.70
N GLN A 88 -6.58 1.26 11.03
CA GLN A 88 -5.20 1.70 11.08
C GLN A 88 -4.47 1.11 9.88
N VAL A 89 -4.10 1.97 8.94
CA VAL A 89 -3.23 1.56 7.83
C VAL A 89 -1.82 1.54 8.38
N THR A 90 -1.22 0.36 8.43
CA THR A 90 0.18 0.18 8.87
C THR A 90 1.00 -0.32 7.70
N ASN A 91 2.28 0.04 7.69
CA ASN A 91 3.21 -0.48 6.69
C ASN A 91 3.51 -1.96 6.92
N ASP A 92 3.90 -2.65 5.84
CA ASP A 92 4.52 -3.96 5.98
C ASP A 92 5.80 -3.83 6.83
N PRO A 93 6.03 -4.70 7.84
CA PRO A 93 7.22 -4.63 8.68
C PRO A 93 8.56 -4.72 7.93
N GLN A 94 8.55 -5.23 6.70
CA GLN A 94 9.73 -5.34 5.83
C GLN A 94 9.80 -4.25 4.76
N CYS A 95 8.99 -3.20 4.87
CA CYS A 95 8.99 -2.10 3.90
C CYS A 95 10.27 -1.26 3.97
N GLY A 96 10.61 -0.66 2.83
CA GLY A 96 11.72 0.30 2.70
C GLY A 96 13.04 -0.22 3.26
N PRO A 97 13.47 -1.46 2.95
CA PRO A 97 14.72 -1.97 3.47
C PRO A 97 15.86 -1.02 3.08
N SER A 98 16.64 -0.59 4.06
CA SER A 98 17.89 0.14 3.80
C SER A 98 18.77 -0.76 2.94
N SER A 99 18.98 -0.39 1.69
CA SER A 99 19.70 -1.23 0.74
C SER A 99 21.11 -1.49 1.26
N PHE A 100 21.50 -2.77 1.40
CA PHE A 100 22.87 -3.18 1.79
C PHE A 100 23.84 -3.12 0.59
N VAL A 101 23.47 -2.48 -0.51
CA VAL A 101 24.25 -2.51 -1.74
C VAL A 101 25.20 -1.31 -1.75
N VAL A 102 26.49 -1.63 -1.82
CA VAL A 102 27.61 -0.70 -1.72
C VAL A 102 27.57 0.27 -2.89
N ARG A 103 26.99 1.45 -2.65
CA ARG A 103 26.88 2.58 -3.59
C ARG A 103 28.22 2.83 -4.31
N VAL A 104 28.34 2.46 -5.58
CA VAL A 104 29.40 2.99 -6.44
C VAL A 104 29.07 4.46 -6.75
N MET A 105 29.77 5.38 -6.10
CA MET A 105 29.60 6.82 -6.35
C MET A 105 30.04 7.17 -7.79
N GLY A 106 29.12 7.70 -8.60
CA GLY A 106 29.43 8.38 -9.86
C GLY A 106 28.73 7.90 -11.15
N GLY A 107 27.84 6.90 -11.08
CA GLY A 107 27.07 6.40 -12.24
C GLY A 107 25.57 6.70 -12.18
N ASN A 108 24.90 6.77 -13.34
CA ASN A 108 23.43 6.92 -13.47
C ASN A 108 22.69 5.56 -13.50
N ASP A 109 23.45 4.47 -13.68
CA ASP A 109 22.96 3.10 -13.65
C ASP A 109 22.72 2.64 -12.22
N THR A 110 21.61 1.94 -11.98
CA THR A 110 21.32 1.36 -10.66
C THR A 110 21.99 0.00 -10.48
N GLU A 111 22.31 -0.31 -9.23
CA GLU A 111 22.72 -1.65 -8.86
C GLU A 111 21.52 -2.59 -8.82
N ILE A 112 21.75 -3.88 -9.09
CA ILE A 112 20.68 -4.86 -9.08
C ILE A 112 20.10 -4.92 -7.66
N GLY A 113 18.79 -4.71 -7.51
CA GLY A 113 18.12 -4.79 -6.21
C GLY A 113 18.21 -3.50 -5.38
N GLU A 114 18.72 -2.40 -5.93
CA GLU A 114 18.73 -1.10 -5.26
C GLU A 114 17.32 -0.60 -4.95
N TYR A 115 16.35 -0.90 -5.83
CA TYR A 115 14.94 -0.51 -5.70
C TYR A 115 14.02 -1.73 -5.76
N PRO A 116 13.97 -2.55 -4.69
CA PRO A 116 13.32 -3.86 -4.70
C PRO A 116 11.78 -3.79 -4.79
N TRP A 117 11.20 -2.61 -4.63
CA TRP A 117 9.76 -2.36 -4.77
C TRP A 117 9.33 -2.07 -6.21
N LEU A 118 10.25 -1.80 -7.13
CA LEU A 118 9.85 -1.40 -8.49
C LEU A 118 9.13 -2.53 -9.22
N ALA A 119 7.95 -2.17 -9.71
CA ALA A 119 7.07 -3.04 -10.46
C ALA A 119 6.93 -2.53 -11.89
N LEU A 120 7.01 -3.45 -12.85
CA LEU A 120 6.75 -3.15 -14.25
C LEU A 120 5.40 -3.71 -14.67
N LEU A 121 4.50 -2.84 -15.13
CA LEU A 121 3.16 -3.22 -15.54
C LEU A 121 3.18 -3.66 -17.01
N ARG A 122 2.72 -4.88 -17.25
CA ARG A 122 2.71 -5.50 -18.57
C ARG A 122 1.28 -5.60 -19.09
N PHE A 123 1.09 -5.19 -20.32
CA PHE A 123 -0.19 -5.19 -21.01
C PHE A 123 -0.09 -5.99 -22.31
N GLN A 124 -1.18 -6.68 -22.68
CA GLN A 124 -1.24 -7.50 -23.87
C GLN A 124 -2.14 -6.86 -24.93
N ALA A 125 -1.63 -6.74 -26.15
CA ALA A 125 -2.40 -6.36 -27.33
C ALA A 125 -3.12 -7.58 -27.92
N ARG A 126 -4.11 -7.33 -28.79
CA ARG A 126 -4.89 -8.39 -29.47
C ARG A 126 -4.03 -9.37 -30.29
N ASN A 127 -2.91 -8.90 -30.85
CA ASN A 127 -1.92 -9.71 -31.55
C ASN A 127 -1.00 -10.52 -30.60
N ARG A 128 -1.31 -10.57 -29.30
CA ARG A 128 -0.54 -11.20 -28.21
C ARG A 128 0.81 -10.53 -27.91
N GLU A 129 1.12 -9.40 -28.53
CA GLU A 129 2.30 -8.61 -28.19
C GLU A 129 2.17 -8.06 -26.76
N ILE A 130 3.25 -8.18 -25.98
CA ILE A 130 3.31 -7.63 -24.63
C ILE A 130 4.02 -6.28 -24.66
N LYS A 131 3.38 -5.26 -24.09
CA LYS A 131 3.90 -3.89 -23.95
C LYS A 131 4.05 -3.55 -22.47
N SER A 132 5.12 -2.84 -22.12
CA SER A 132 5.43 -2.45 -20.76
C SER A 132 5.57 -0.93 -20.69
N ASN A 133 4.50 -0.20 -20.42
CA ASN A 133 4.50 1.26 -20.57
C ASN A 133 4.30 2.01 -19.25
N CYS A 134 4.22 1.29 -18.13
CA CYS A 134 4.00 1.87 -16.82
C CYS A 134 4.80 1.16 -15.74
N GLY A 135 5.15 1.93 -14.71
CA GLY A 135 5.70 1.43 -13.47
C GLY A 135 4.65 1.35 -12.35
N GLY A 136 5.10 0.82 -11.23
CA GLY A 136 4.39 0.83 -9.95
C GLY A 136 5.36 0.48 -8.83
N SER A 137 4.85 0.45 -7.61
CA SER A 137 5.63 0.11 -6.42
C SER A 137 4.89 -0.95 -5.61
N LEU A 138 5.58 -2.04 -5.28
CA LEU A 138 5.08 -3.02 -4.32
C LEU A 138 4.95 -2.35 -2.95
N ILE A 139 3.78 -2.44 -2.31
CA ILE A 139 3.50 -1.83 -1.00
C ILE A 139 3.12 -2.88 0.06
N ALA A 140 2.71 -4.07 -0.37
CA ALA A 140 2.46 -5.25 0.46
C ALA A 140 2.51 -6.51 -0.42
N LYS A 141 2.44 -7.71 0.18
CA LYS A 141 2.64 -8.99 -0.54
C LYS A 141 1.76 -9.19 -1.76
N ARG A 142 0.57 -8.60 -1.78
CA ARG A 142 -0.39 -8.69 -2.89
C ARG A 142 -0.77 -7.35 -3.49
N PHE A 143 -0.15 -6.25 -3.07
CA PHE A 143 -0.59 -4.92 -3.48
C PHE A 143 0.54 -4.13 -4.11
N VAL A 144 0.27 -3.63 -5.31
CA VAL A 144 1.14 -2.72 -6.06
C VAL A 144 0.41 -1.41 -6.26
N LEU A 145 1.04 -0.31 -5.87
CA LEU A 145 0.57 1.04 -6.09
C LEU A 145 1.01 1.53 -7.47
N THR A 146 0.12 2.19 -8.20
CA THR A 146 0.41 2.74 -9.53
C THR A 146 -0.52 3.92 -9.84
N ALA A 147 -0.43 4.47 -11.04
CA ALA A 147 -1.32 5.52 -11.51
C ALA A 147 -2.58 4.94 -12.18
N ALA A 148 -3.71 5.63 -12.03
CA ALA A 148 -4.97 5.24 -12.68
C ALA A 148 -4.92 5.41 -14.21
N HIS A 149 -4.13 6.37 -14.70
CA HIS A 149 -3.94 6.58 -16.13
C HIS A 149 -3.27 5.39 -16.82
N CYS A 150 -2.46 4.58 -16.11
CA CYS A 150 -1.80 3.40 -16.66
C CYS A 150 -2.82 2.39 -17.19
N TYR A 151 -3.89 2.16 -16.44
CA TYR A 151 -4.96 1.26 -16.86
C TYR A 151 -5.88 1.90 -17.92
N THR A 152 -6.31 3.13 -17.69
CA THR A 152 -7.30 3.76 -18.56
C THR A 152 -6.73 4.09 -19.95
N SER A 153 -5.47 4.50 -20.02
CA SER A 153 -4.77 4.70 -21.31
C SER A 153 -4.51 3.38 -22.04
N ALA A 154 -4.18 2.30 -21.32
CA ALA A 154 -4.03 0.98 -21.91
C ALA A 154 -5.35 0.47 -22.50
N LYS A 155 -6.46 0.62 -21.77
CA LYS A 155 -7.81 0.28 -22.27
C LYS A 155 -8.19 1.06 -23.53
N LYS A 156 -7.92 2.37 -23.59
CA LYS A 156 -8.14 3.19 -24.79
C LYS A 156 -7.35 2.67 -26.01
N LYS A 157 -6.17 2.10 -25.77
CA LYS A 157 -5.33 1.45 -26.80
C LYS A 157 -5.68 -0.01 -27.06
N LEU A 158 -6.82 -0.51 -26.55
CA LEU A 158 -7.27 -1.90 -26.66
C LEU A 158 -6.26 -2.92 -26.09
N LEU A 159 -5.53 -2.53 -25.06
CA LEU A 159 -4.62 -3.41 -24.32
C LEU A 159 -5.31 -3.94 -23.07
N SER A 160 -5.13 -5.23 -22.78
CA SER A 160 -5.55 -5.84 -21.52
C SER A 160 -4.40 -5.89 -20.52
N VAL A 161 -4.70 -5.80 -19.23
CA VAL A 161 -3.71 -6.07 -18.18
C VAL A 161 -3.25 -7.52 -18.33
N HIS A 162 -1.94 -7.76 -18.31
CA HIS A 162 -1.37 -9.10 -18.46
C HIS A 162 -0.73 -9.60 -17.16
N SER A 163 0.26 -8.88 -16.65
CA SER A 163 0.96 -9.24 -15.43
C SER A 163 1.68 -8.04 -14.82
N VAL A 164 2.10 -8.19 -13.56
CA VAL A 164 3.07 -7.30 -12.92
C VAL A 164 4.39 -8.04 -12.79
N ARG A 165 5.49 -7.42 -13.23
CA ARG A 165 6.82 -7.99 -13.11
C ARG A 165 7.60 -7.33 -11.98
N LEU A 166 8.22 -8.15 -11.14
CA LEU A 166 9.12 -7.74 -10.06
C LEU A 166 10.52 -8.30 -10.30
N ALA A 167 11.53 -7.72 -9.63
CA ALA A 167 12.96 -8.04 -9.79
C ALA A 167 13.47 -7.92 -11.24
N GLU A 168 12.88 -7.01 -12.04
CA GLU A 168 13.45 -6.65 -13.34
C GLU A 168 14.64 -5.71 -13.13
N TRP A 169 15.68 -5.82 -13.95
CA TRP A 169 16.84 -4.92 -13.87
C TRP A 169 17.40 -4.57 -15.26
N ASN A 170 17.57 -5.57 -16.13
CA ASN A 170 18.10 -5.39 -17.48
C ASN A 170 17.17 -6.02 -18.54
N PHE A 171 16.85 -5.24 -19.56
CA PHE A 171 15.90 -5.54 -20.63
C PHE A 171 16.53 -5.94 -21.96
N ASN A 172 17.84 -6.15 -22.02
CA ASN A 172 18.53 -6.62 -23.23
C ASN A 172 17.86 -7.86 -23.86
N ASN A 173 16.97 -8.55 -23.13
CA ASN A 173 15.97 -9.40 -23.74
C ASN A 173 14.63 -9.42 -22.96
N HIS A 174 13.80 -8.37 -23.11
CA HIS A 174 12.44 -8.26 -22.51
C HIS A 174 11.54 -9.51 -22.67
N ARG A 175 11.82 -10.33 -23.70
CA ARG A 175 11.07 -11.55 -24.03
C ARG A 175 11.57 -12.82 -23.32
N SER A 176 12.69 -12.77 -22.58
CA SER A 176 13.50 -13.97 -22.35
C SER A 176 13.34 -14.79 -21.07
N ARG A 177 12.61 -14.50 -20.00
CA ARG A 177 12.64 -15.29 -18.72
C ARG A 177 14.03 -15.53 -18.05
N LYS A 178 15.17 -15.20 -18.66
CA LYS A 178 16.53 -15.60 -18.23
C LYS A 178 17.29 -14.60 -17.37
N ASP A 179 16.66 -13.52 -16.92
CA ASP A 179 17.34 -12.53 -16.06
C ASP A 179 17.29 -13.03 -14.62
N CYS A 180 18.14 -14.03 -14.38
CA CYS A 180 18.40 -14.67 -13.11
C CYS A 180 19.85 -14.39 -12.72
N LYS A 181 20.10 -13.95 -11.48
CA LYS A 181 21.45 -13.77 -10.96
C LYS A 181 21.68 -14.67 -9.75
N GLN A 182 22.72 -15.50 -9.84
CA GLN A 182 23.24 -16.19 -8.66
C GLN A 182 23.97 -15.17 -7.79
N LEU A 183 23.49 -14.96 -6.57
CA LEU A 183 24.25 -14.26 -5.54
C LEU A 183 25.08 -15.28 -4.75
N LYS A 184 26.26 -14.86 -4.29
CA LYS A 184 27.18 -15.75 -3.56
C LYS A 184 26.58 -16.29 -2.25
N ASP A 185 25.67 -15.53 -1.65
CA ASP A 185 25.05 -15.83 -0.36
C ASP A 185 23.67 -16.50 -0.49
N TYR A 186 23.22 -16.80 -1.71
CA TYR A 186 21.94 -17.43 -1.97
C TYR A 186 22.14 -18.74 -2.73
N ASP A 187 21.50 -19.81 -2.28
CA ASP A 187 21.57 -21.12 -2.93
C ASP A 187 20.83 -21.15 -4.28
N ILE A 188 19.80 -20.30 -4.44
CA ILE A 188 18.95 -20.24 -5.63
C ILE A 188 19.17 -18.90 -6.34
N PRO A 189 19.33 -18.88 -7.68
CA PRO A 189 19.47 -17.63 -8.40
C PRO A 189 18.18 -16.82 -8.34
N ILE A 190 18.30 -15.51 -8.12
CA ILE A 190 17.15 -14.64 -8.02
C ILE A 190 16.78 -14.14 -9.41
N CYS A 191 15.54 -14.39 -9.81
CA CYS A 191 15.02 -14.15 -11.14
C CYS A 191 13.89 -13.13 -11.13
N ARG A 192 13.78 -12.36 -12.22
CA ARG A 192 12.54 -11.62 -12.49
C ARG A 192 11.35 -12.58 -12.51
N LYS A 193 10.23 -12.16 -11.94
CA LYS A 193 9.01 -12.97 -11.86
C LYS A 193 7.79 -12.15 -12.26
N ASP A 194 6.93 -12.76 -13.06
CA ASP A 194 5.64 -12.20 -13.48
C ASP A 194 4.54 -12.73 -12.55
N TYR A 195 3.75 -11.83 -11.99
CA TYR A 195 2.60 -12.11 -11.12
C TYR A 195 1.31 -11.77 -11.86
N GLU A 196 0.33 -12.67 -11.78
CA GLU A 196 -1.00 -12.44 -12.35
C GLU A 196 -1.75 -11.36 -11.55
N VAL A 197 -2.56 -10.59 -12.27
CA VAL A 197 -3.39 -9.54 -11.67
C VAL A 197 -4.78 -10.09 -11.43
N GLU A 198 -5.22 -10.06 -10.18
CA GLU A 198 -6.58 -10.39 -9.80
C GLU A 198 -7.52 -9.20 -10.01
N ARG A 199 -7.10 -8.01 -9.58
CA ARG A 199 -7.92 -6.81 -9.70
C ARG A 199 -7.10 -5.55 -9.91
N PHE A 200 -7.65 -4.64 -10.73
CA PHE A 200 -7.14 -3.29 -10.90
C PHE A 200 -8.17 -2.30 -10.34
N VAL A 201 -7.85 -1.67 -9.22
CA VAL A 201 -8.75 -0.81 -8.44
C VAL A 201 -8.36 0.65 -8.69
N LEU A 202 -9.17 1.35 -9.47
CA LEU A 202 -9.00 2.79 -9.68
C LEU A 202 -9.50 3.55 -8.46
N HIS A 203 -8.89 4.71 -8.18
CA HIS A 203 -9.46 5.63 -7.21
C HIS A 203 -10.90 6.01 -7.62
N PRO A 204 -11.90 5.94 -6.72
CA PRO A 204 -13.31 6.19 -7.07
C PRO A 204 -13.58 7.57 -7.67
N GLN A 205 -12.76 8.56 -7.27
CA GLN A 205 -12.84 9.94 -7.77
C GLN A 205 -11.82 10.23 -8.89
N TYR A 206 -11.19 9.20 -9.47
CA TYR A 206 -10.32 9.38 -10.63
C TYR A 206 -11.11 9.96 -11.80
N ARG A 207 -10.63 11.07 -12.36
CA ARG A 207 -11.23 11.71 -13.52
C ARG A 207 -10.17 12.42 -14.36
N VAL A 208 -10.47 12.59 -15.63
CA VAL A 208 -9.64 13.37 -16.56
C VAL A 208 -10.41 14.63 -16.94
N SER A 209 -9.82 15.80 -16.72
CA SER A 209 -10.39 17.11 -17.08
C SER A 209 -9.35 17.90 -17.86
N HIS A 210 -9.67 18.30 -19.10
CA HIS A 210 -8.76 19.08 -19.96
C HIS A 210 -7.35 18.49 -20.09
N GLY A 211 -7.22 17.16 -20.12
CA GLY A 211 -5.93 16.46 -20.19
C GLY A 211 -5.23 16.30 -18.83
N VAL A 212 -5.74 16.90 -17.75
CA VAL A 212 -5.23 16.75 -16.40
C VAL A 212 -5.86 15.52 -15.74
N HIS A 213 -5.01 14.65 -15.19
CA HIS A 213 -5.42 13.47 -14.44
C HIS A 213 -5.58 13.83 -12.95
N LEU A 214 -6.82 13.85 -12.46
CA LEU A 214 -7.14 14.13 -11.05
C LEU A 214 -7.33 12.81 -10.29
N ASN A 215 -6.80 12.73 -9.07
CA ASN A 215 -6.76 11.51 -8.25
C ASN A 215 -6.15 10.32 -9.01
N ASP A 216 -5.00 10.56 -9.64
CA ASP A 216 -4.33 9.63 -10.55
C ASP A 216 -3.58 8.53 -9.80
N ILE A 217 -4.33 7.72 -9.05
CA ILE A 217 -3.82 6.67 -8.19
C ILE A 217 -4.69 5.42 -8.33
N ALA A 218 -4.05 4.26 -8.29
CA ALA A 218 -4.71 2.98 -8.37
C ALA A 218 -3.93 1.91 -7.63
N LEU A 219 -4.66 0.89 -7.19
CA LEU A 219 -4.10 -0.32 -6.59
C LEU A 219 -4.26 -1.50 -7.53
N ILE A 220 -3.22 -2.30 -7.65
CA ILE A 220 -3.26 -3.61 -8.29
C ILE A 220 -3.20 -4.66 -7.19
N GLU A 221 -4.20 -5.54 -7.18
CA GLU A 221 -4.25 -6.73 -6.35
C GLU A 221 -3.72 -7.91 -7.15
N LEU A 222 -2.66 -8.54 -6.65
CA LEU A 222 -2.03 -9.70 -7.25
C LEU A 222 -2.78 -10.97 -6.84
N ALA A 223 -2.87 -11.93 -7.77
CA ALA A 223 -3.57 -13.19 -7.54
C ALA A 223 -2.86 -14.11 -6.51
N THR A 224 -1.57 -13.89 -6.26
CA THR A 224 -0.76 -14.68 -5.32
C THR A 224 0.16 -13.78 -4.50
N ASP A 225 0.52 -14.25 -3.31
CA ASP A 225 1.52 -13.59 -2.46
C ASP A 225 2.89 -13.54 -3.13
N VAL A 226 3.51 -12.37 -3.07
CA VAL A 226 4.90 -12.17 -3.44
C VAL A 226 5.82 -12.67 -2.32
N GLU A 227 6.83 -13.45 -2.71
CA GLU A 227 7.91 -13.88 -1.82
C GLU A 227 8.96 -12.77 -1.73
N TYR A 228 9.15 -12.22 -0.53
CA TYR A 228 10.16 -11.18 -0.31
C TYR A 228 11.57 -11.75 -0.29
N ASN A 229 12.49 -10.96 -0.84
CA ASN A 229 13.92 -11.24 -0.90
C ASN A 229 14.68 -9.93 -1.16
N VAL A 230 16.00 -10.01 -1.32
CA VAL A 230 16.86 -8.83 -1.53
C VAL A 230 16.58 -8.05 -2.83
N PHE A 231 15.85 -8.62 -3.80
CA PHE A 231 15.42 -7.95 -5.03
C PHE A 231 13.92 -7.63 -5.07
N VAL A 232 13.15 -8.10 -4.08
CA VAL A 232 11.70 -7.94 -4.02
C VAL A 232 11.26 -7.65 -2.59
N ALA A 233 10.92 -6.40 -2.31
CA ALA A 233 10.48 -5.95 -1.00
C ALA A 233 9.57 -4.72 -1.18
N PRO A 234 8.62 -4.47 -0.27
CA PRO A 234 7.71 -3.35 -0.41
C PRO A 234 8.38 -2.01 -0.09
N ILE A 235 7.85 -0.91 -0.61
CA ILE A 235 8.17 0.45 -0.16
C ILE A 235 7.24 0.84 1.00
N CYS A 236 7.73 1.66 1.93
CA CYS A 236 6.89 2.23 2.98
C CYS A 236 6.00 3.35 2.44
N LEU A 237 4.77 3.41 2.94
CA LEU A 237 3.83 4.51 2.74
C LEU A 237 3.93 5.51 3.89
N PRO A 238 3.66 6.81 3.65
CA PRO A 238 3.64 7.84 4.68
C PRO A 238 2.34 7.78 5.52
N VAL A 239 2.12 6.68 6.25
CA VAL A 239 0.87 6.42 7.00
C VAL A 239 0.77 7.18 8.33
N ASP A 240 1.89 7.46 8.98
CA ASP A 240 1.96 8.12 10.30
C ASP A 240 2.21 9.63 10.22
N VAL A 241 2.29 10.17 9.01
CA VAL A 241 2.64 11.57 8.71
C VAL A 241 1.50 12.20 7.91
N PRO A 242 0.56 12.93 8.56
CA PRO A 242 -0.58 13.58 7.90
C PRO A 242 -0.18 14.57 6.80
N ARG A 243 1.09 14.99 6.81
CA ARG A 243 1.78 15.77 5.79
C ARG A 243 3.19 15.17 5.70
N LEU A 244 3.75 15.09 4.50
CA LEU A 244 5.19 14.85 4.33
C LEU A 244 5.96 15.74 5.33
N PRO A 245 7.13 15.29 5.84
CA PRO A 245 7.95 16.13 6.72
C PRO A 245 8.03 17.54 6.13
N PRO A 246 7.98 18.61 6.95
CA PRO A 246 8.11 19.98 6.46
C PRO A 246 9.23 20.06 5.42
N ASP A 247 9.02 20.80 4.33
CA ASP A 247 9.90 20.85 3.15
C ASP A 247 11.39 21.01 3.52
N ASP A 248 11.68 21.65 4.65
CA ASP A 248 13.01 21.83 5.23
C ASP A 248 13.78 20.52 5.58
N ILE A 249 13.10 19.37 5.74
CA ILE A 249 13.68 18.09 6.20
C ILE A 249 14.01 17.15 5.03
N VAL A 250 13.21 17.14 3.95
CA VAL A 250 13.40 16.24 2.80
C VAL A 250 13.90 17.03 1.61
N LYS A 251 15.22 17.07 1.43
CA LYS A 251 15.87 17.87 0.38
C LYS A 251 16.09 17.14 -0.93
N GLU A 252 15.96 15.82 -0.92
CA GLU A 252 16.27 14.95 -2.06
C GLU A 252 15.18 13.90 -2.24
N TYR A 253 14.71 13.77 -3.47
CA TYR A 253 13.80 12.72 -3.92
C TYR A 253 14.50 11.87 -4.95
N THR A 254 14.22 10.57 -4.99
CA THR A 254 14.75 9.71 -6.05
C THR A 254 13.62 9.15 -6.89
N ALA A 255 13.66 9.43 -8.19
CA ALA A 255 12.82 8.77 -9.18
C ALA A 255 13.64 7.64 -9.82
N ALA A 256 13.12 6.42 -9.80
CA ALA A 256 13.77 5.27 -10.43
C ALA A 256 12.81 4.58 -11.41
N GLY A 257 13.34 4.10 -12.53
CA GLY A 257 12.55 3.41 -13.53
C GLY A 257 13.28 3.20 -14.85
N TRP A 258 12.55 2.72 -15.85
CA TRP A 258 13.06 2.42 -17.18
C TRP A 258 12.52 3.36 -18.26
N GLY A 259 12.28 4.61 -17.86
CA GLY A 259 11.80 5.67 -18.77
C GLY A 259 12.81 5.97 -19.87
N SER A 260 12.40 6.84 -20.80
CA SER A 260 13.26 7.32 -21.87
C SER A 260 14.45 8.10 -21.34
N THR A 261 15.62 7.86 -21.94
CA THR A 261 16.86 8.56 -21.64
C THR A 261 17.16 9.58 -22.74
N GLU A 262 18.02 10.56 -22.47
CA GLU A 262 18.41 11.57 -23.47
C GLU A 262 18.97 10.96 -24.78
N GLN A 263 19.47 9.73 -24.71
CA GLN A 263 20.07 8.99 -25.83
C GLN A 263 19.09 8.09 -26.59
N SER A 264 17.86 7.87 -26.08
CA SER A 264 16.88 7.00 -26.75
C SER A 264 15.42 7.38 -26.47
N SER A 265 14.61 7.42 -27.52
CA SER A 265 13.16 7.67 -27.45
C SER A 265 12.33 6.43 -27.05
N GLY A 266 12.99 5.38 -26.54
CA GLY A 266 12.39 4.13 -26.06
C GLY A 266 12.67 3.89 -24.57
N MET A 267 12.21 2.78 -24.02
CA MET A 267 12.55 2.40 -22.64
C MET A 267 14.06 2.16 -22.51
N SER A 268 14.68 2.64 -21.42
CA SER A 268 16.05 2.29 -21.09
C SER A 268 16.18 0.80 -20.84
N ASN A 269 17.22 0.17 -21.38
CA ASN A 269 17.46 -1.25 -21.11
C ASN A 269 17.86 -1.54 -19.67
N HIS A 270 18.39 -0.56 -18.95
CA HIS A 270 18.83 -0.69 -17.57
C HIS A 270 17.93 0.16 -16.68
N LEU A 271 17.72 -0.29 -15.44
CA LEU A 271 17.04 0.51 -14.44
C LEU A 271 17.90 1.76 -14.13
N MET A 272 17.31 2.94 -14.29
CA MET A 272 17.93 4.24 -14.06
C MET A 272 17.38 4.88 -12.81
N GLN A 273 18.14 5.83 -12.25
CA GLN A 273 17.67 6.72 -11.20
C GLN A 273 17.98 8.19 -11.52
N LEU A 274 17.17 9.08 -10.97
CA LEU A 274 17.38 10.52 -10.97
C LEU A 274 17.15 11.04 -9.55
N CYS A 275 18.18 11.63 -8.94
CA CYS A 275 18.01 12.40 -7.72
C CYS A 275 17.52 13.80 -8.08
N LEU A 276 16.37 14.19 -7.53
CA LEU A 276 15.75 15.49 -7.70
C LEU A 276 15.93 16.26 -6.40
N SER A 277 16.53 17.44 -6.52
CA SER A 277 16.45 18.44 -5.48
C SER A 277 15.13 19.20 -5.57
N GLU A 278 14.65 19.73 -4.45
CA GLU A 278 13.37 20.47 -4.39
C GLU A 278 13.26 21.60 -5.43
N TRP A 279 14.38 22.28 -5.73
CA TRP A 279 14.44 23.36 -6.74
C TRP A 279 14.11 22.88 -8.16
N GLU A 280 14.43 21.63 -8.50
CA GLU A 280 14.15 21.04 -9.82
C GLU A 280 12.68 20.63 -9.96
N LEU A 281 12.00 20.28 -8.85
CA LEU A 281 10.57 19.96 -8.83
C LEU A 281 9.69 21.20 -9.11
N VAL A 282 10.14 22.40 -8.71
CA VAL A 282 9.42 23.66 -8.96
C VAL A 282 9.47 24.06 -10.43
N LEU A 283 10.58 23.82 -11.12
CA LEU A 283 10.77 24.18 -12.53
C LEU A 283 9.96 23.29 -13.50
N HIS A 284 9.57 22.08 -13.08
CA HIS A 284 8.77 21.15 -13.87
C HIS A 284 7.25 21.25 -13.63
N ARG A 285 6.76 22.21 -12.84
CA ARG A 285 5.33 22.53 -12.84
C ARG A 285 4.96 23.11 -14.22
N PRO A 286 3.93 22.60 -14.91
CA PRO A 286 3.41 23.28 -16.09
C PRO A 286 3.02 24.69 -15.67
N VAL A 287 3.61 25.69 -16.33
CA VAL A 287 3.23 27.09 -16.20
C VAL A 287 1.73 27.16 -16.48
N GLU A 288 0.93 27.45 -15.46
CA GLU A 288 -0.45 27.86 -15.64
C GLU A 288 -0.41 29.15 -16.47
N LEU A 289 -0.71 29.02 -17.77
CA LEU A 289 -1.01 30.18 -18.60
C LEU A 289 -2.35 30.72 -18.10
N HIS A 290 -2.29 31.88 -17.45
CA HIS A 290 -3.43 32.74 -17.14
C HIS A 290 -4.23 33.11 -18.40
#